data_AF-A0A970Y6L0-F1
#
_entry.id   AF-A0A970Y6L0-F1
#
_cell.length_a   1.000
_cell.length_b   1.000
_cell.length_c   1.000
_cell.angle_alpha   90.00
_cell.angle_beta   90.00
_cell.angle_gamma   90.00
#
_symmetry.space_group_name_H-M   'P 1'
#
loop_
_entity.id
_entity.type
_entity.pdbx_description
1 polymer ?
#
loop_
_entity_poly.entity_id
_entity_poly.type
_entity_poly.pdbx_seq_one_letter_code
_entity_poly.pdbx_strand_id
1 'polypeptide(L)'
;MDEGRRPDDEKGEAEETAELLREYERQIMALPVQEHVERMLTTLSGLALQRLGIGEKEPAACSPQEARLAIDAFRALTEVLAQDEPERGGVYRATLAQMQLAFVSVAGGRAAGKGGAGATPETNGEDDGEAGKNGEGL
;
A
#
# COMPACT_ATOMS: atom_id res chain seq x y z
N MET A 1 -6.63 -23.78 39.76
CA MET A 1 -5.57 -22.87 40.23
C MET A 1 -5.55 -21.75 39.23
N ASP A 2 -6.18 -20.64 39.60
CA ASP A 2 -6.19 -19.40 38.82
C ASP A 2 -5.18 -18.50 39.52
N GLU A 3 -3.93 -18.50 39.03
CA GLU A 3 -2.89 -17.60 39.53
C GLU A 3 -3.22 -16.20 39.02
N GLY A 4 -3.89 -15.43 39.87
CA GLY A 4 -4.20 -14.02 39.63
C GLY A 4 -2.91 -13.26 39.30
N ARG A 5 -2.90 -12.63 38.12
CA ARG A 5 -1.86 -11.71 37.67
C ARG A 5 -1.52 -10.71 38.79
N ARG A 6 -0.23 -10.62 39.16
CA ARG A 6 0.20 -9.75 40.26
C ARG A 6 0.14 -8.29 39.80
N PRO A 7 -0.32 -7.36 40.66
CA PRO A 7 -0.42 -5.94 40.31
C PRO A 7 0.93 -5.29 39.97
N ASP A 8 2.05 -5.90 40.40
CA ASP A 8 3.40 -5.47 40.05
C ASP A 8 3.76 -5.80 38.59
N ASP A 9 3.20 -6.87 38.01
CA ASP A 9 3.42 -7.25 36.60
C ASP A 9 2.69 -6.28 35.66
N GLU A 10 1.46 -5.86 36.00
CA GLU A 10 0.69 -4.88 35.22
C GLU A 10 1.32 -3.48 35.25
N LYS A 11 1.91 -3.09 36.37
CA LYS A 11 2.67 -1.83 36.46
C LYS A 11 3.93 -1.85 35.63
N GLY A 12 4.67 -2.97 35.62
CA GLY A 12 5.86 -3.14 34.78
C GLY A 12 5.52 -3.07 33.29
N GLU A 13 4.48 -3.78 32.84
CA GLU A 13 4.02 -3.75 31.44
C GLU A 13 3.58 -2.33 31.00
N ALA A 14 2.89 -1.59 31.88
CA ALA A 14 2.46 -0.23 31.59
C ALA A 14 3.63 0.76 31.51
N GLU A 15 4.63 0.61 32.38
CA GLU A 15 5.84 1.44 32.37
C GLU A 15 6.70 1.20 31.14
N GLU A 16 6.90 -0.07 30.76
CA GLU A 16 7.58 -0.46 29.52
C GLU A 16 6.88 0.09 28.28
N THR A 17 5.54 -0.02 28.22
CA THR A 17 4.74 0.56 27.13
C THR A 17 4.93 2.09 27.05
N ALA A 18 4.94 2.77 28.20
CA ALA A 18 5.13 4.21 28.26
C ALA A 18 6.56 4.64 27.87
N GLU A 19 7.57 3.84 28.15
CA GLU A 19 8.94 4.08 27.67
C GLU A 19 9.05 3.88 26.16
N LEU A 20 8.45 2.83 25.62
CA LEU A 20 8.42 2.58 24.18
C LEU A 20 7.75 3.75 23.43
N LEU A 21 6.61 4.24 23.91
CA LEU A 21 5.93 5.40 23.31
C LEU A 21 6.78 6.67 23.36
N ARG A 22 7.47 6.92 24.49
CA ARG A 22 8.39 8.06 24.63
C ARG A 22 9.55 7.98 23.66
N GLU A 23 10.07 6.78 23.41
CA GLU A 23 11.14 6.58 22.44
C GLU A 23 10.65 6.81 21.00
N TYR A 24 9.47 6.31 20.64
CA TYR A 24 8.87 6.63 19.35
C TYR A 24 8.64 8.13 19.15
N GLU A 25 8.15 8.83 20.18
CA GLU A 25 7.95 10.27 20.13
C GLU A 25 9.26 11.03 19.94
N ARG A 26 10.33 10.65 20.65
CA ARG A 26 11.68 11.21 20.44
C ARG A 26 12.16 11.01 19.01
N GLN A 27 11.95 9.82 18.44
CA GLN A 27 12.33 9.53 17.07
C GLN A 27 11.58 10.43 16.08
N ILE A 28 10.26 10.60 16.25
CA ILE A 28 9.46 11.50 15.40
C ILE A 28 9.97 12.94 15.50
N MET A 29 10.22 13.43 16.71
CA MET A 29 10.70 14.80 16.96
C MET A 29 12.11 15.06 16.40
N ALA A 30 12.91 14.02 16.20
CA ALA A 30 14.24 14.12 15.62
C ALA A 30 14.25 14.14 14.08
N LEU A 31 13.13 13.82 13.42
CA LEU A 31 13.06 13.77 11.96
C LEU A 31 12.89 15.16 11.34
N PRO A 32 13.46 15.41 10.15
CA PRO A 32 13.01 16.51 9.31
C PRO A 32 11.52 16.41 9.05
N VAL A 33 10.80 17.53 9.14
CA VAL A 33 9.33 17.58 8.93
C VAL A 33 8.95 16.97 7.59
N GLN A 34 9.72 17.27 6.55
CA GLN A 34 9.52 16.70 5.21
C GLN A 34 9.58 15.17 5.22
N GLU A 35 10.60 14.59 5.85
CA GLU A 35 10.73 13.12 5.94
C GLU A 35 9.56 12.51 6.72
N HIS A 36 9.10 13.17 7.78
CA HIS A 36 7.94 12.71 8.53
C HIS A 36 6.66 12.73 7.68
N VAL A 37 6.44 13.79 6.89
CA VAL A 37 5.30 13.87 5.96
C VAL A 37 5.36 12.73 4.91
N GLU A 38 6.53 12.41 4.39
CA GLU A 38 6.72 11.29 3.45
C GLU A 38 6.41 9.93 4.10
N ARG A 39 6.82 9.73 5.35
CA ARG A 39 6.43 8.54 6.13
C ARG A 39 4.92 8.48 6.35
N MET A 40 4.28 9.61 6.66
CA MET A 40 2.81 9.68 6.81
C MET A 40 2.10 9.31 5.51
N LEU A 41 2.54 9.85 4.36
CA LEU A 41 2.01 9.52 3.04
C LEU A 41 2.11 8.02 2.76
N THR A 42 3.27 7.42 3.04
CA THR A 42 3.49 5.97 2.88
C THR A 42 2.50 5.17 3.73
N THR A 43 2.38 5.48 5.02
CA THR A 43 1.45 4.82 5.94
C THR A 43 -0.02 4.98 5.50
N LEU A 44 -0.42 6.18 5.10
CA LEU A 44 -1.78 6.47 4.63
C LEU A 44 -2.13 5.68 3.37
N SER A 45 -1.19 5.52 2.44
CA SER A 45 -1.42 4.72 1.23
C SER A 45 -1.67 3.24 1.55
N GLY A 46 -0.89 2.67 2.49
CA GLY A 46 -1.07 1.30 2.96
C GLY A 46 -2.41 1.12 3.68
N LEU A 47 -2.75 2.02 4.60
CA LEU A 47 -4.03 1.99 5.33
C LEU A 47 -5.22 2.09 4.37
N ALA A 48 -5.17 2.96 3.36
CA ALA A 48 -6.26 3.08 2.41
C ALA A 48 -6.51 1.76 1.65
N LEU A 49 -5.46 1.10 1.17
CA LEU A 49 -5.57 -0.19 0.47
C LEU A 49 -6.07 -1.30 1.40
N GLN A 50 -5.56 -1.33 2.63
CA GLN A 50 -6.01 -2.25 3.67
C GLN A 50 -7.51 -2.10 3.95
N ARG A 51 -7.96 -0.85 4.16
CA ARG A 51 -9.38 -0.55 4.42
C ARG A 51 -10.29 -0.78 3.21
N LEU A 52 -9.73 -0.88 2.01
CA LEU A 52 -10.43 -1.33 0.81
C LEU A 52 -10.49 -2.85 0.66
N GLY A 53 -9.86 -3.61 1.56
CA GLY A 53 -9.77 -5.07 1.49
C GLY A 53 -8.83 -5.57 0.40
N ILE A 54 -7.93 -4.72 -0.09
CA ILE A 54 -6.99 -5.08 -1.15
C ILE A 54 -5.80 -5.79 -0.49
N GLY A 55 -5.72 -7.11 -0.69
CA GLY A 55 -4.64 -7.95 -0.19
C GLY A 55 -4.89 -8.60 1.18
N GLU A 56 -6.03 -8.34 1.83
CA GLU A 56 -6.40 -8.97 3.10
C GLU A 56 -7.27 -10.22 2.94
N LYS A 57 -7.10 -11.18 3.87
CA LYS A 57 -7.95 -12.37 3.99
C LYS A 57 -9.21 -12.13 4.83
N GLU A 58 -9.24 -11.08 5.65
CA GLU A 58 -10.31 -10.84 6.62
C GLU A 58 -11.16 -9.60 6.26
N PRO A 59 -12.42 -9.77 5.83
CA PRO A 59 -13.28 -8.67 5.39
C PRO A 59 -13.73 -7.74 6.54
N ALA A 60 -13.49 -8.11 7.81
CA ALA A 60 -13.90 -7.32 8.98
C ALA A 60 -13.09 -6.02 9.15
N ALA A 61 -11.89 -5.94 8.56
CA ALA A 61 -11.04 -4.75 8.59
C ALA A 61 -11.34 -3.75 7.46
N CYS A 62 -12.29 -4.08 6.56
CA CYS A 62 -12.69 -3.24 5.44
C CYS A 62 -13.62 -2.10 5.91
N SER A 63 -13.21 -0.85 5.69
CA SER A 63 -13.99 0.34 6.01
C SER A 63 -13.83 1.37 4.88
N PRO A 64 -14.79 1.47 3.94
CA PRO A 64 -14.75 2.46 2.87
C PRO A 64 -14.65 3.90 3.39
N GLN A 65 -15.27 4.19 4.53
CA GLN A 65 -15.22 5.51 5.15
C GLN A 65 -13.80 5.86 5.61
N GLU A 66 -13.09 4.91 6.23
CA GLU A 66 -11.69 5.11 6.63
C GLU A 66 -10.75 5.17 5.42
N ALA A 67 -10.98 4.35 4.40
CA ALA A 67 -10.23 4.43 3.15
C ALA A 67 -10.36 5.81 2.50
N ARG A 68 -11.57 6.36 2.45
CA ARG A 68 -11.82 7.71 1.94
C ARG A 68 -11.09 8.77 2.76
N LEU A 69 -11.15 8.69 4.08
CA LEU A 69 -10.43 9.62 4.96
C LEU A 69 -8.92 9.60 4.69
N ALA A 70 -8.33 8.40 4.55
CA ALA A 70 -6.91 8.25 4.24
C ALA A 70 -6.56 8.86 2.87
N ILE A 71 -7.41 8.67 1.84
CA ILE A 71 -7.23 9.27 0.51
C ILE A 71 -7.30 10.80 0.57
N ASP A 72 -8.27 11.35 1.29
CA ASP A 72 -8.43 12.81 1.42
C ASP A 72 -7.25 13.44 2.16
N ALA A 73 -6.76 12.80 3.24
CA ALA A 73 -5.56 13.23 3.96
C ALA A 73 -4.30 13.13 3.09
N PHE A 74 -4.14 12.03 2.36
CA PHE A 74 -3.02 11.83 1.44
C PHE A 74 -2.97 12.92 0.36
N ARG A 75 -4.12 13.28 -0.22
CA ARG A 75 -4.23 14.38 -1.20
C ARG A 75 -3.74 15.70 -0.59
N ALA A 76 -4.23 16.06 0.59
CA ALA A 76 -3.87 17.32 1.22
C ALA A 76 -2.36 17.41 1.50
N LEU A 77 -1.75 16.34 2.02
CA LEU A 77 -0.31 16.30 2.27
C LEU A 77 0.52 16.34 0.99
N THR A 78 0.06 15.66 -0.07
CA THR A 78 0.71 15.68 -1.39
C THR A 78 0.71 17.09 -1.99
N GLU A 79 -0.40 17.82 -1.86
CA GLU A 79 -0.51 19.19 -2.36
C GLU A 79 0.45 20.14 -1.63
N VAL A 80 0.56 20.00 -0.31
CA VAL A 80 1.52 20.78 0.49
C VAL A 80 2.96 20.47 0.07
N LEU A 81 3.34 19.18 0.00
CA LEU A 81 4.71 18.78 -0.37
C LEU A 81 5.09 19.25 -1.78
N ALA A 82 4.14 19.24 -2.71
CA ALA A 82 4.38 19.63 -4.10
C ALA A 82 4.63 21.14 -4.28
N GLN A 83 4.35 21.99 -3.28
CA GLN A 83 4.65 23.43 -3.34
C GLN A 83 6.15 23.69 -3.26
N ASP A 84 6.84 22.96 -2.38
CA ASP A 84 8.28 23.10 -2.16
C ASP A 84 9.10 22.11 -3.02
N GLU A 85 8.57 20.91 -3.27
CA GLU A 85 9.25 19.82 -3.97
C GLU A 85 8.37 19.22 -5.08
N PRO A 86 8.25 19.87 -6.25
CA PRO A 86 7.29 19.50 -7.28
C PRO A 86 7.54 18.12 -7.89
N GLU A 87 8.80 17.70 -8.03
CA GLU A 87 9.15 16.38 -8.55
C GLU A 87 8.69 15.25 -7.60
N ARG A 88 8.97 15.39 -6.29
CA ARG A 88 8.50 14.46 -5.26
C ARG A 88 6.97 14.44 -5.19
N GLY A 89 6.34 15.61 -5.25
CA GLY A 89 4.89 15.75 -5.32
C GLY A 89 4.28 14.98 -6.51
N GLY A 90 4.96 14.95 -7.66
CA GLY A 90 4.55 14.17 -8.83
C GLY A 90 4.44 12.67 -8.56
N VAL A 91 5.39 12.09 -7.82
CA VAL A 91 5.37 10.67 -7.44
C VAL A 91 4.14 10.36 -6.59
N TYR A 92 3.86 11.17 -5.57
CA TYR A 92 2.71 10.94 -4.70
C TYR A 92 1.37 11.18 -5.41
N ARG A 93 1.28 12.13 -6.36
CA ARG A 93 0.07 12.29 -7.19
C ARG A 93 -0.24 11.03 -8.00
N ALA A 94 0.76 10.33 -8.52
CA ALA A 94 0.55 9.07 -9.21
C ALA A 94 -0.02 7.99 -8.27
N THR A 95 0.51 7.89 -7.04
CA THR A 95 -0.02 6.99 -6.00
C THR A 95 -1.46 7.36 -5.61
N LEU A 96 -1.76 8.65 -5.44
CA LEU A 96 -3.11 9.13 -5.14
C LEU A 96 -4.12 8.71 -6.22
N ALA A 97 -3.75 8.84 -7.51
CA ALA A 97 -4.61 8.41 -8.61
C ALA A 97 -4.90 6.91 -8.55
N GLN A 98 -3.89 6.08 -8.23
CA GLN A 98 -4.08 4.64 -8.06
C GLN A 98 -5.01 4.32 -6.89
N MET A 99 -4.85 5.00 -5.75
CA MET A 99 -5.72 4.85 -4.58
C MET A 99 -7.18 5.21 -4.89
N GLN A 100 -7.40 6.31 -5.63
CA GLN A 100 -8.74 6.74 -6.03
C GLN A 100 -9.40 5.76 -6.99
N LEU A 101 -8.65 5.22 -7.96
CA LEU A 101 -9.14 4.19 -8.88
C LEU A 101 -9.52 2.91 -8.13
N ALA A 102 -8.69 2.47 -7.19
CA ALA A 102 -8.96 1.33 -6.32
C ALA A 102 -10.25 1.54 -5.50
N PHE A 103 -10.39 2.72 -4.89
CA PHE A 103 -11.58 3.09 -4.12
C PHE A 103 -12.86 3.03 -4.96
N VAL A 104 -12.86 3.64 -6.14
CA VAL A 104 -14.01 3.64 -7.05
C VAL A 104 -14.33 2.24 -7.55
N SER A 105 -13.31 1.42 -7.82
CA SER A 105 -13.50 0.03 -8.27
C SER A 105 -14.24 -0.79 -7.21
N VAL A 106 -13.81 -0.70 -5.96
CA VAL A 106 -14.45 -1.39 -4.83
C VAL A 106 -15.84 -0.82 -4.54
N ALA A 107 -15.98 0.51 -4.47
CA ALA A 107 -17.27 1.16 -4.20
C ALA A 107 -18.31 0.95 -5.32
N GLY A 108 -17.86 0.83 -6.57
CA GLY A 108 -18.69 0.55 -7.74
C GLY A 108 -19.03 -0.92 -7.93
N GLY A 109 -18.69 -1.81 -6.99
CA GLY A 109 -18.95 -3.25 -7.07
C GLY A 109 -18.11 -3.97 -8.12
N ARG A 110 -17.17 -3.28 -8.76
CA ARG A 110 -16.15 -3.87 -9.63
C ARG A 110 -15.00 -4.32 -8.73
N ALA A 111 -15.28 -5.32 -7.89
CA ALA A 111 -14.25 -6.01 -7.14
C ALA A 111 -13.08 -6.26 -8.08
N ALA A 112 -11.90 -5.74 -7.74
CA ALA A 112 -10.70 -5.83 -8.55
C ALA A 112 -10.43 -7.30 -8.85
N GLY A 113 -10.93 -7.76 -10.00
CA GLY A 113 -10.64 -9.07 -10.53
C GLY A 113 -9.13 -9.14 -10.69
N LYS A 114 -8.54 -10.15 -10.06
CA LYS A 114 -7.14 -10.56 -10.26
C LYS A 114 -6.68 -10.27 -11.69
N GLY A 115 -5.75 -9.34 -11.84
CA GLY A 115 -5.04 -9.07 -13.09
C GLY A 115 -4.03 -7.96 -12.82
N GLY A 116 -2.74 -8.10 -13.08
CA GLY A 116 -1.96 -9.21 -13.61
C GLY A 116 -0.51 -8.79 -13.41
N ALA A 117 0.22 -9.50 -12.55
CA ALA A 117 1.66 -9.40 -12.49
C ALA A 117 2.22 -10.58 -13.29
N GLY A 118 2.67 -10.30 -14.51
CA GLY A 118 3.25 -11.32 -15.39
C GLY A 118 3.08 -11.04 -16.87
N ALA A 119 3.35 -9.81 -17.33
CA ALA A 119 3.70 -9.58 -18.72
C ALA A 119 5.23 -9.57 -18.80
N THR A 120 5.84 -10.74 -18.91
CA THR A 120 7.16 -10.87 -19.51
C THR A 120 6.97 -10.89 -21.03
N PRO A 121 7.62 -10.01 -21.79
CA PRO A 121 7.62 -10.10 -23.25
C PRO A 121 8.66 -11.15 -23.63
N GLU A 122 8.24 -12.40 -23.82
CA GLU A 122 9.10 -13.39 -24.47
C GLU A 122 8.81 -13.37 -25.97
N THR A 123 9.59 -12.55 -26.65
CA THR A 123 9.82 -12.70 -28.09
C THR A 123 10.75 -13.90 -28.27
N ASN A 124 10.29 -14.95 -28.94
CA ASN A 124 11.09 -15.63 -29.95
C ASN A 124 10.19 -16.57 -30.74
N GLY A 125 10.00 -16.24 -32.01
CA GLY A 125 9.56 -17.21 -32.99
C GLY A 125 10.73 -18.13 -33.32
N GLU A 126 10.51 -19.43 -33.21
CA GLU A 126 11.25 -20.43 -33.96
C GLU A 126 10.19 -21.33 -34.60
N ASP A 127 9.94 -21.05 -35.88
CA ASP A 127 9.09 -21.80 -36.79
C ASP A 127 9.92 -22.99 -37.30
N ASP A 128 9.78 -24.15 -36.67
CA ASP A 128 10.23 -25.43 -37.22
C ASP A 128 9.01 -26.28 -37.56
N GLY A 129 8.44 -25.98 -38.73
CA GLY A 129 7.35 -26.71 -39.36
C GLY A 129 7.84 -27.53 -40.56
N GLU A 130 8.32 -28.73 -40.29
CA GLU A 130 8.59 -29.77 -41.27
C GLU A 130 7.28 -30.22 -41.95
N ALA A 131 7.10 -29.95 -43.26
CA ALA A 131 6.11 -30.64 -44.09
C ALA A 131 6.53 -30.62 -45.56
N GLY A 132 7.05 -31.76 -46.03
CA GLY A 132 7.53 -31.97 -47.39
C GLY A 132 6.46 -31.81 -48.48
N LYS A 133 6.91 -31.31 -49.63
CA LYS A 133 6.32 -31.57 -50.95
C LYS A 133 7.44 -31.71 -51.97
N ASN A 134 7.85 -32.96 -52.21
CA ASN A 134 8.65 -33.32 -53.37
C ASN A 134 7.69 -33.55 -54.54
N GLY A 135 7.71 -32.64 -55.51
CA GLY A 135 7.00 -32.76 -56.77
C GLY A 135 7.77 -32.06 -57.89
N GLU A 136 8.15 -32.86 -58.89
CA GLU A 136 8.53 -32.52 -60.27
C GLU A 136 9.96 -32.04 -60.58
N GLY A 137 10.65 -32.83 -61.40
CA GLY A 137 11.82 -32.39 -62.16
C GLY A 137 12.74 -33.50 -62.68
N LEU A 138 12.36 -34.09 -63.83
CA LEU A 138 13.12 -34.93 -64.78
C LEU A 138 13.20 -36.45 -64.54
#